data_AF-A0A7X8ECD2-F1
#
_entry.id   AF-A0A7X8ECD2-F1
#
_cell.length_a   1.000
_cell.length_b   1.000
_cell.length_c   1.000
_cell.angle_alpha   90.00
_cell.angle_beta   90.00
_cell.angle_gamma   90.00
#
_symmetry.space_group_name_H-M   'P 1'
#
loop_
_entity.id
_entity.type
_entity.pdbx_description
1 polymer ?
#
loop_
_entity_poly.entity_id
_entity_poly.type
_entity_poly.pdbx_seq_one_letter_code
_entity_poly.pdbx_strand_id
1 'polypeptide(L)'
;MSTKNRYSDIILFDAVRKSLGSFLSKDEILLDWSKPKASVAHALATHLYKHLGIEESDPLWVDAGVEGADIMVHDRAGKQILGIIFSFTYLSSNQQGQLIRLEQERCKMTIGLAFLPQKEYILTYRPKKGRLDYYHYVKPTGEMNKLKEKEIRTD
;
A
#
# COMPACT_ATOMS: atom_id res chain seq x y z
N MET A 1 -9.92 21.23 13.44
CA MET A 1 -8.53 20.76 13.22
C MET A 1 -8.23 20.84 11.73
N SER A 2 -7.09 21.41 11.33
CA SER A 2 -6.75 21.50 9.90
C SER A 2 -6.59 20.10 9.29
N THR A 3 -7.26 19.84 8.17
CA THR A 3 -7.16 18.61 7.36
C THR A 3 -5.71 18.22 7.03
N LYS A 4 -4.78 19.19 7.07
CA LYS A 4 -3.33 18.97 6.84
C LYS A 4 -2.67 17.97 7.80
N ASN A 5 -3.23 17.70 8.98
CA ASN A 5 -2.62 16.81 9.98
C ASN A 5 -3.33 15.46 10.18
N ARG A 6 -4.44 15.19 9.47
CA ARG A 6 -5.27 13.98 9.71
C ARG A 6 -4.62 12.69 9.18
N TYR A 7 -3.65 12.78 8.28
CA TYR A 7 -2.99 11.63 7.64
C TYR A 7 -1.47 11.75 7.74
N SER A 8 -0.93 11.71 8.95
CA SER A 8 0.51 11.57 9.16
C SER A 8 1.03 10.25 8.59
N ASP A 9 2.34 10.14 8.36
CA ASP A 9 2.96 8.88 7.91
C ASP A 9 2.57 7.71 8.82
N ILE A 10 2.48 7.94 10.13
CA ILE A 10 2.13 6.91 11.12
C ILE A 10 0.71 6.42 10.88
N ILE A 11 -0.25 7.33 10.65
CA ILE A 11 -1.66 7.00 10.42
C ILE A 11 -1.81 6.21 9.11
N LEU A 12 -1.17 6.66 8.02
CA LEU A 12 -1.23 5.96 6.74
C LEU A 12 -0.64 4.55 6.84
N PHE A 13 0.51 4.43 7.51
CA PHE A 13 1.18 3.14 7.67
C PHE A 13 0.37 2.18 8.55
N ASP A 14 -0.22 2.66 9.64
CA ASP A 14 -1.09 1.84 10.49
C ASP A 14 -2.40 1.46 9.79
N ALA A 15 -2.97 2.34 8.97
CA ALA A 15 -4.15 2.02 8.14
C ALA A 15 -3.84 0.90 7.13
N VAL A 16 -2.67 0.95 6.47
CA VAL A 16 -2.21 -0.15 5.59
C VAL A 16 -2.07 -1.44 6.40
N ARG A 17 -1.38 -1.41 7.54
CA ARG A 17 -1.19 -2.59 8.41
C ARG A 17 -2.52 -3.22 8.85
N LYS A 18 -3.49 -2.40 9.28
CA LYS A 18 -4.83 -2.87 9.67
C LYS A 18 -5.64 -3.39 8.49
N SER A 19 -5.51 -2.75 7.32
CA SER A 19 -6.17 -3.20 6.09
C SER A 19 -5.68 -4.57 5.64
N LEU A 20 -4.36 -4.84 5.73
CA LEU A 20 -3.79 -6.16 5.48
C LEU A 20 -4.36 -7.22 6.41
N GLY A 21 -4.48 -6.91 7.71
CA GLY A 21 -5.07 -7.87 8.67
C GLY A 21 -6.55 -8.14 8.41
N SER A 22 -7.29 -7.11 8.00
CA SER A 22 -8.71 -7.27 7.64
C SER A 22 -8.88 -8.05 6.33
N PHE A 23 -8.00 -7.83 5.36
CA PHE A 23 -7.95 -8.59 4.12
C PHE A 23 -7.63 -10.06 4.39
N LEU A 24 -6.58 -10.37 5.15
CA LEU A 24 -6.21 -11.75 5.47
C LEU A 24 -7.31 -12.49 6.24
N SER A 25 -8.03 -11.81 7.14
CA SER A 25 -9.10 -12.45 7.92
C SER A 25 -10.39 -12.69 7.15
N LYS A 26 -10.68 -11.91 6.09
CA LYS A 26 -12.00 -11.93 5.41
C LYS A 26 -11.95 -12.32 3.95
N ASP A 27 -10.85 -12.02 3.29
CA ASP A 27 -10.72 -12.02 1.83
C ASP A 27 -9.45 -12.73 1.34
N GLU A 28 -8.71 -13.43 2.21
CA GLU A 28 -7.48 -14.15 1.81
C GLU A 28 -7.73 -15.14 0.67
N ILE A 29 -8.91 -15.74 0.63
CA ILE A 29 -9.33 -16.66 -0.43
C ILE A 29 -9.24 -16.04 -1.84
N LEU A 30 -9.29 -14.71 -1.96
CA LEU A 30 -9.11 -14.01 -3.22
C LEU A 30 -7.71 -14.22 -3.81
N LEU A 31 -6.70 -14.53 -2.98
CA LEU A 31 -5.34 -14.81 -3.46
C LEU A 31 -5.27 -16.08 -4.32
N ASP A 32 -6.20 -17.01 -4.14
CA ASP A 32 -6.25 -18.29 -4.85
C ASP A 32 -7.07 -18.23 -6.15
N TRP A 33 -7.73 -17.09 -6.42
CA TRP A 33 -8.55 -16.93 -7.61
C TRP A 33 -7.69 -16.80 -8.88
N SER A 34 -8.25 -17.23 -10.02
CA SER A 34 -7.63 -16.96 -11.31
C SER A 34 -7.62 -15.45 -11.61
N LYS A 35 -6.45 -14.89 -11.89
CA LYS A 35 -6.25 -13.45 -12.14
C LYS A 35 -6.79 -12.57 -10.98
N PRO A 36 -6.26 -12.72 -9.75
CA PRO A 36 -6.88 -12.17 -8.55
C PRO A 36 -6.69 -10.67 -8.37
N LYS A 37 -5.92 -10.03 -9.26
CA LYS A 37 -5.44 -8.65 -9.16
C LYS A 37 -6.54 -7.64 -8.85
N ALA A 38 -7.60 -7.61 -9.64
CA ALA A 38 -8.68 -6.64 -9.48
C ALA A 38 -9.47 -6.86 -8.19
N SER A 39 -9.81 -8.12 -7.88
CA SER A 39 -10.55 -8.48 -6.66
C SER A 39 -9.76 -8.13 -5.40
N VAL A 40 -8.46 -8.45 -5.38
CA VAL A 40 -7.56 -8.13 -4.26
C VAL A 40 -7.40 -6.61 -4.10
N ALA A 41 -7.24 -5.87 -5.20
CA ALA A 41 -7.16 -4.42 -5.16
C ALA A 41 -8.43 -3.80 -4.56
N HIS A 42 -9.60 -4.26 -5.02
CA HIS A 42 -10.89 -3.77 -4.54
C HIS A 42 -11.13 -4.09 -3.06
N ALA A 43 -10.85 -5.33 -2.63
CA ALA A 43 -11.00 -5.74 -1.24
C ALA A 43 -10.09 -4.94 -0.31
N LEU A 44 -8.81 -4.80 -0.68
CA LEU A 44 -7.85 -3.99 0.09
C LEU A 44 -8.25 -2.51 0.12
N ALA A 45 -8.67 -1.92 -1.01
CA ALA A 45 -9.16 -0.55 -1.08
C ALA A 45 -10.34 -0.33 -0.13
N THR A 46 -11.27 -1.30 -0.08
CA THR A 46 -12.43 -1.26 0.83
C THR A 46 -12.02 -1.28 2.31
N HIS A 47 -11.07 -2.14 2.68
CA HIS A 47 -10.56 -2.16 4.06
C HIS A 47 -9.77 -0.90 4.38
N LEU A 48 -8.98 -0.40 3.44
CA LEU A 48 -8.20 0.81 3.59
C LEU A 48 -9.09 2.03 3.81
N TYR A 49 -10.17 2.18 3.03
CA TYR A 49 -11.19 3.23 3.20
C TYR A 49 -11.73 3.23 4.64
N LYS A 50 -12.10 2.04 5.16
CA LYS A 50 -12.61 1.88 6.52
C LYS A 50 -11.57 2.23 7.59
N HIS A 51 -10.33 1.75 7.45
CA HIS A 51 -9.27 2.00 8.45
C HIS A 51 -8.71 3.42 8.41
N LEU A 52 -8.85 4.12 7.28
CA LEU A 52 -8.57 5.56 7.19
C LEU A 52 -9.67 6.41 7.85
N GLY A 53 -10.82 5.82 8.19
CA GLY A 53 -11.96 6.52 8.78
C GLY A 53 -12.50 7.61 7.86
N ILE A 54 -12.55 7.34 6.54
CA ILE A 54 -13.08 8.27 5.54
C ILE A 54 -14.60 8.24 5.64
N GLU A 55 -15.19 9.42 5.85
CA GLU A 55 -16.63 9.65 5.87
C GLU A 55 -17.10 10.18 4.50
N GLU A 56 -18.41 10.10 4.20
CA GLU A 56 -18.94 10.57 2.90
C GLU A 56 -18.68 12.06 2.65
N SER A 57 -18.60 12.87 3.70
CA SER A 57 -18.26 14.28 3.64
C SER A 57 -16.77 14.56 3.48
N ASP A 58 -15.90 13.56 3.68
CA ASP A 58 -14.46 13.76 3.53
C ASP A 58 -14.10 13.99 2.04
N PRO A 59 -13.08 14.81 1.78
CA PRO A 59 -12.62 15.08 0.42
C PRO A 59 -11.73 13.97 -0.15
N LEU A 60 -11.60 12.82 0.54
CA LEU A 60 -10.69 11.75 0.18
C LEU A 60 -11.41 10.57 -0.45
N TRP A 61 -10.82 10.02 -1.51
CA TRP A 61 -11.29 8.81 -2.17
C TRP A 61 -10.20 7.74 -2.17
N VAL A 62 -10.64 6.49 -2.34
CA VAL A 62 -9.77 5.31 -2.45
C VAL A 62 -10.18 4.56 -3.70
N ASP A 63 -9.36 4.70 -4.74
CA ASP A 63 -9.62 4.07 -6.03
C ASP A 63 -8.77 2.81 -6.19
N ALA A 64 -9.33 1.79 -6.84
CA ALA A 64 -8.66 0.54 -7.17
C ALA A 64 -8.44 0.41 -8.68
N GLY A 65 -7.28 -0.09 -9.09
CA GLY A 65 -6.92 -0.29 -10.49
C GLY A 65 -6.68 1.01 -11.27
N VAL A 66 -6.04 2.00 -10.64
CA VAL A 66 -5.70 3.27 -11.30
C VAL A 66 -4.43 3.14 -12.15
N GLU A 67 -4.21 4.07 -13.07
CA GLU A 67 -2.97 4.09 -13.84
C GLU A 67 -1.77 4.32 -12.90
N GLY A 68 -0.76 3.44 -13.00
CA GLY A 68 0.47 3.52 -12.21
C GLY A 68 0.39 2.97 -10.78
N ALA A 69 -0.80 2.70 -10.22
CA ALA A 69 -0.96 2.10 -8.90
C ALA A 69 -2.14 1.14 -8.83
N ASP A 70 -2.02 0.08 -8.04
CA ASP A 70 -3.13 -0.85 -7.86
C ASP A 70 -4.22 -0.29 -6.94
N ILE A 71 -3.83 0.55 -5.99
CA ILE A 71 -4.74 1.31 -5.12
C ILE A 71 -4.17 2.72 -4.95
N MET A 72 -5.03 3.74 -5.01
CA MET A 72 -4.64 5.13 -4.80
C MET A 72 -5.62 5.82 -3.84
N VAL A 73 -5.07 6.42 -2.80
CA VAL A 73 -5.78 7.38 -1.94
C VAL A 73 -5.41 8.77 -2.39
N HIS A 74 -6.39 9.60 -2.69
CA HIS A 74 -6.18 10.98 -3.13
C HIS A 74 -7.30 11.89 -2.65
N ASP A 75 -7.07 13.20 -2.70
CA ASP A 75 -8.14 14.18 -2.52
C ASP A 75 -8.86 14.51 -3.84
N ARG A 76 -9.99 15.23 -3.76
CA ARG A 76 -10.74 15.70 -4.93
C ARG A 76 -9.96 16.64 -5.86
N ALA A 77 -8.86 17.23 -5.38
CA ALA A 77 -7.98 18.08 -6.20
C ALA A 77 -6.91 17.28 -6.94
N GLY A 78 -6.91 15.94 -6.83
CA GLY A 78 -5.96 15.04 -7.47
C GLY A 78 -4.65 14.89 -6.71
N LYS A 79 -4.54 15.41 -5.47
CA LYS A 79 -3.34 15.23 -4.68
C LYS A 79 -3.27 13.79 -4.17
N GLN A 80 -2.23 13.08 -4.59
CA GLN A 80 -1.96 11.71 -4.18
C GLN A 80 -1.44 11.66 -2.73
N ILE A 81 -2.04 10.80 -1.91
CA ILE A 81 -1.74 10.66 -0.48
C ILE A 81 -1.09 9.31 -0.20
N LEU A 82 -1.65 8.23 -0.75
CA LEU A 82 -1.12 6.88 -0.57
C LEU A 82 -1.28 6.08 -1.87
N GLY A 83 -0.16 5.68 -2.48
CA GLY A 83 -0.13 4.77 -3.61
C GLY A 83 0.29 3.38 -3.17
N ILE A 84 -0.44 2.34 -3.58
CA ILE A 84 -0.07 0.94 -3.31
C ILE A 84 0.11 0.21 -4.62
N ILE A 85 1.25 -0.47 -4.76
CA ILE A 85 1.53 -1.42 -5.83
C ILE A 85 1.72 -2.78 -5.19
N PHE A 86 1.17 -3.84 -5.75
CA PHE A 86 1.37 -5.19 -5.24
C PHE A 86 1.67 -6.23 -6.31
N SER A 87 2.18 -7.36 -5.88
CA SER A 87 2.44 -8.53 -6.71
C SER A 87 2.09 -9.80 -5.93
N PHE A 88 1.76 -10.86 -6.67
CA PHE A 88 1.59 -12.22 -6.12
C PHE A 88 2.92 -13.01 -6.12
N THR A 89 3.99 -12.30 -6.49
CA THR A 89 5.40 -12.70 -6.38
C THR A 89 6.16 -11.49 -5.81
N TYR A 90 7.49 -11.49 -5.87
CA TYR A 90 8.25 -10.28 -5.60
C TYR A 90 7.91 -9.16 -6.60
N LEU A 91 8.03 -7.88 -6.17
CA LEU A 91 7.91 -6.77 -7.11
C LEU A 91 9.05 -6.83 -8.13
N SER A 92 8.69 -6.85 -9.41
CA SER A 92 9.65 -6.74 -10.52
C SER A 92 10.39 -5.39 -10.50
N SER A 93 11.50 -5.28 -11.23
CA SER A 93 12.24 -4.01 -11.35
C SER A 93 11.36 -2.88 -11.88
N ASN A 94 10.44 -3.18 -12.81
CA ASN A 94 9.49 -2.19 -13.33
C ASN A 94 8.52 -1.71 -12.24
N GLN A 95 7.98 -2.63 -11.42
CA GLN A 95 7.08 -2.27 -10.33
C GLN A 95 7.81 -1.48 -9.22
N GLN A 96 9.06 -1.82 -8.92
CA GLN A 96 9.87 -1.04 -7.99
C GLN A 96 10.17 0.36 -8.56
N GLY A 97 10.47 0.45 -9.86
CA GLY A 97 10.62 1.73 -10.56
C GLY A 97 9.37 2.60 -10.47
N GLN A 98 8.18 2.01 -10.68
CA GLN A 98 6.92 2.74 -10.53
C GLN A 98 6.64 3.18 -9.10
N LEU A 99 6.98 2.34 -8.11
CA LEU A 99 6.84 2.70 -6.70
C LEU A 99 7.68 3.93 -6.33
N ILE A 100 8.90 4.00 -6.87
CA ILE A 100 9.81 5.14 -6.70
C ILE A 100 9.30 6.36 -7.44
N ARG A 101 8.81 6.19 -8.68
CA ARG A 101 8.24 7.28 -9.47
C ARG A 101 7.06 7.95 -8.77
N LEU A 102 6.13 7.16 -8.20
CA LEU A 102 5.01 7.71 -7.42
C LEU A 102 5.48 8.55 -6.23
N GLU A 103 6.57 8.15 -5.55
CA GLU A 103 7.14 8.94 -4.45
C GLU A 103 7.74 10.27 -4.94
N GLN A 104 8.45 10.23 -6.08
CA GLN A 104 9.02 11.41 -6.73
C GLN A 104 7.95 12.36 -7.28
N GLU A 105 6.81 11.83 -7.74
CA GLU A 105 5.62 12.57 -8.18
C GLU A 105 4.80 13.14 -7.01
N ARG A 106 5.39 13.18 -5.81
CA ARG A 106 4.86 13.79 -4.58
C ARG A 106 3.67 13.06 -3.96
N CYS A 107 3.46 11.77 -4.27
CA CYS A 107 2.60 10.94 -3.45
C CYS A 107 3.18 10.86 -2.04
N LYS A 108 2.39 11.25 -1.02
CA LYS A 108 2.90 11.40 0.35
C LYS A 108 3.48 10.11 0.91
N MET A 109 2.90 8.98 0.58
CA MET A 109 3.41 7.66 0.93
C MET A 109 3.17 6.70 -0.23
N THR A 110 4.16 5.85 -0.52
CA THR A 110 3.96 4.74 -1.43
C THR A 110 4.38 3.44 -0.77
N ILE A 111 3.63 2.36 -1.02
CA ILE A 111 3.86 1.05 -0.44
C ILE A 111 3.79 -0.02 -1.52
N GLY A 112 4.85 -0.80 -1.64
CA GLY A 112 4.88 -2.03 -2.42
C GLY A 112 4.49 -3.22 -1.54
N LEU A 113 3.69 -4.17 -2.02
CA LEU A 113 3.34 -5.39 -1.31
C LEU A 113 3.59 -6.63 -2.17
N ALA A 114 4.29 -7.62 -1.65
CA ALA A 114 4.43 -8.92 -2.29
C ALA A 114 3.71 -9.98 -1.45
N PHE A 115 2.56 -10.43 -1.96
CA PHE A 115 1.80 -11.55 -1.41
C PHE A 115 2.48 -12.84 -1.85
N LEU A 116 3.28 -13.43 -0.97
CA LEU A 116 4.00 -14.67 -1.22
C LEU A 116 3.24 -15.83 -0.54
N PRO A 117 2.50 -16.69 -1.27
CA PRO A 117 1.60 -17.67 -0.66
C PRO A 117 2.30 -18.61 0.32
N GLN A 118 3.54 -19.03 0.00
CA GLN A 118 4.34 -19.95 0.80
C GLN A 118 5.08 -19.29 1.98
N LYS A 119 4.85 -18.01 2.26
CA LYS A 119 5.52 -17.27 3.33
C LYS A 119 4.52 -16.85 4.39
N GLU A 120 4.97 -16.90 5.65
CA GLU A 120 4.26 -16.38 6.83
C GLU A 120 4.25 -14.84 6.90
N TYR A 121 4.71 -14.16 5.84
CA TYR A 121 4.76 -12.71 5.78
C TYR A 121 4.39 -12.18 4.39
N ILE A 122 3.97 -10.91 4.36
CA ILE A 122 3.90 -10.09 3.14
C ILE A 122 5.12 -9.19 3.12
N LEU A 123 5.94 -9.28 2.08
CA LEU A 123 7.09 -8.40 1.93
C LEU A 123 6.61 -7.02 1.51
N THR A 124 6.95 -6.02 2.31
CA THR A 124 6.51 -4.64 2.12
C THR A 124 7.71 -3.79 1.72
N TYR A 125 7.53 -2.95 0.70
CA TYR A 125 8.54 -2.05 0.16
C TYR A 125 8.07 -0.63 0.41
N ARG A 126 8.93 0.24 0.94
CA ARG A 126 8.59 1.65 1.16
C ARG A 126 9.73 2.52 0.67
N PRO A 127 9.59 3.20 -0.48
CA PRO A 127 10.56 4.21 -0.85
C PRO A 127 10.37 5.42 0.07
N LYS A 128 11.49 6.03 0.44
CA LYS A 128 11.51 7.25 1.27
C LYS A 128 12.84 7.96 1.05
N LYS A 129 12.80 9.19 0.50
CA LYS A 129 13.97 10.08 0.41
C LYS A 129 15.21 9.40 -0.21
N GLY A 130 15.03 8.77 -1.37
CA GLY A 130 16.14 8.11 -2.10
C GLY A 130 16.57 6.75 -1.53
N ARG A 131 15.79 6.17 -0.63
CA ARG A 131 16.02 4.81 -0.10
C ARG A 131 14.79 3.95 -0.26
N LEU A 132 15.00 2.64 -0.27
CA LEU A 132 13.96 1.63 -0.29
C LEU A 132 14.05 0.80 0.99
N ASP A 133 13.10 1.00 1.88
CA ASP A 133 12.94 0.23 3.10
C ASP A 133 12.14 -1.04 2.82
N TYR A 134 12.58 -2.15 3.42
CA TYR A 134 11.92 -3.43 3.35
C TYR A 134 11.39 -3.80 4.73
N TYR A 135 10.14 -4.24 4.79
CA TYR A 135 9.49 -4.72 6.01
C TYR A 135 8.85 -6.09 5.78
N HIS A 136 8.74 -6.87 6.83
CA HIS A 136 7.86 -8.03 6.87
C HIS A 136 6.59 -7.67 7.64
N TYR A 137 5.46 -7.73 6.95
CA TYR A 137 4.17 -7.84 7.63
C TYR A 137 3.96 -9.31 8.00
N VAL A 138 4.04 -9.66 9.27
CA VAL A 138 3.89 -11.02 9.78
C VAL A 138 2.41 -11.38 9.82
N LYS A 139 1.96 -12.34 9.00
CA LYS A 139 0.52 -12.63 8.82
C LYS A 139 -0.20 -12.99 10.12
N PRO A 140 0.36 -13.86 11.00
CA PRO A 140 -0.36 -14.25 12.23
C PRO A 140 -0.52 -13.13 13.25
N THR A 141 0.45 -12.21 13.37
CA THR A 141 0.48 -11.19 14.43
C THR A 141 0.06 -9.80 13.92
N GLY A 142 0.14 -9.57 12.60
CA GLY A 142 -0.04 -8.27 11.99
C GLY A 142 1.05 -7.25 12.35
N GLU A 143 2.18 -7.73 12.86
CA GLU A 143 3.37 -6.90 13.14
C GLU A 143 4.09 -6.54 11.85
N MET A 144 4.71 -5.36 11.84
CA MET A 144 5.47 -4.85 10.71
C MET A 144 6.93 -4.61 11.11
N ASN A 145 7.80 -5.54 10.75
CA ASN A 145 9.20 -5.56 11.19
C ASN A 145 10.13 -5.07 10.08
N LYS A 146 10.94 -4.03 10.34
CA LYS A 146 11.94 -3.55 9.36
C LYS A 146 13.01 -4.62 9.18
N LEU A 147 13.24 -5.03 7.94
CA LEU A 147 14.22 -6.05 7.58
C LEU A 147 15.56 -5.41 7.18
N LYS A 148 15.51 -4.51 6.19
CA LYS A 148 16.69 -3.89 5.59
C LYS A 148 16.34 -2.58 4.90
N GLU A 149 17.36 -1.84 4.55
CA GLU A 149 17.31 -0.60 3.78
C GLU A 149 18.28 -0.72 2.60
N LYS A 150 17.91 -0.16 1.46
CA LYS A 150 18.77 -0.11 0.26
C LYS A 150 18.74 1.31 -0.31
N GLU A 151 19.90 1.87 -0.64
CA GLU A 151 19.96 3.12 -1.39
C GLU A 151 19.43 2.94 -2.82
N ILE A 152 18.61 3.89 -3.25
CA ILE A 152 18.17 3.98 -4.64
C ILE A 152 19.26 4.75 -5.37
N ARG A 153 20.03 4.06 -6.22
CA ARG A 153 20.92 4.73 -7.16
C ARG A 153 20.06 5.39 -8.23
N THR A 154 20.00 6.71 -8.20
CA THR A 154 19.56 7.52 -9.34
C THR A 154 20.80 7.77 -10.19
N ASP A 155 20.88 7.09 -11.32
CA ASP A 155 21.84 7.42 -12.38
C ASP A 155 21.38 8.70 -13.11
#